data_AF-A0A3N2K6U5-F1
#
_entry.id   AF-A0A3N2K6U5-F1
#
_cell.length_a   1.000
_cell.length_b   1.000
_cell.length_c   1.000
_cell.angle_alpha   90.00
_cell.angle_beta   90.00
_cell.angle_gamma   90.00
#
_symmetry.space_group_name_H-M   'P 1'
#
loop_
_entity.id
_entity.type
_entity.pdbx_description
1 polymer ?
#
loop_
_entity_poly.entity_id
_entity_poly.type
_entity_poly.pdbx_seq_one_letter_code
_entity_poly.pdbx_strand_id
1 'polypeptide(L)'
;MIDKQRGYLPSNNMRELIRDNNLILMAISRFDIAFGFGDNPVSEICKENNVDTDTFLAVCNLLSGYRYSVDTLSLRSIMGYLRRTHSAFLDVTLPKIRQRLFEAINYSDSNDVSLLLIKFFDDYVVEVKRHMDYENDVIFKYVENLLKGDVDEKFCIDDFSGNHSHTVTKLNELKDIFIYHYKQKENTRLSAALYDIITCEKDMMSHFEVEKSLFVPAVERLERNLRLRRNETERRADDTGKETETPEYALGDREKDIIRCVAKGKSNKEIAEELFISVHTVATHRRNISSKLGIHSAAGLTIFALINNLVDLNEVNPHQ
;
A
#
# COMPACT_ATOMS: atom_id res chain seq x y z
N MET A 1 -0.59 17.26 -28.55
CA MET A 1 -1.51 16.12 -28.38
C MET A 1 -0.73 15.03 -27.68
N ILE A 2 -1.26 14.48 -26.57
CA ILE A 2 -0.54 13.50 -25.75
C ILE A 2 -0.50 12.16 -26.48
N ASP A 3 0.69 11.58 -26.59
CA ASP A 3 0.88 10.22 -27.10
C ASP A 3 0.64 9.22 -25.97
N LYS A 4 -0.56 8.61 -25.96
CA LYS A 4 -0.99 7.68 -24.91
C LYS A 4 -0.12 6.42 -24.79
N GLN A 5 0.59 6.03 -25.86
CA GLN A 5 1.50 4.89 -25.80
C GLN A 5 2.81 5.23 -25.08
N ARG A 6 3.23 6.50 -25.17
CA ARG A 6 4.43 7.01 -24.49
C ARG A 6 4.14 7.56 -23.09
N GLY A 7 2.88 7.90 -22.81
CA GLY A 7 2.47 8.60 -21.60
C GLY A 7 2.85 10.07 -21.62
N TYR A 8 2.65 10.74 -20.50
CA TYR A 8 3.10 12.10 -20.24
C TYR A 8 4.62 12.16 -20.17
N LEU A 9 5.17 13.19 -20.79
CA LEU A 9 6.58 13.50 -20.92
C LEU A 9 6.91 14.80 -20.20
N PRO A 10 8.19 15.02 -19.81
CA PRO A 10 8.61 16.25 -19.15
C PRO A 10 8.35 17.53 -19.97
N SER A 11 8.34 17.41 -21.30
CA SER A 11 8.05 18.50 -22.23
C SER A 11 6.56 18.78 -22.44
N ASN A 12 5.66 17.92 -21.94
CA ASN A 12 4.24 18.22 -21.98
C ASN A 12 3.92 19.40 -21.07
N ASN A 13 2.83 20.07 -21.38
CA ASN A 13 2.34 21.20 -20.60
C ASN A 13 1.40 20.70 -19.50
N MET A 14 1.52 21.24 -18.27
CA MET A 14 0.72 20.80 -17.12
C MET A 14 -0.80 20.95 -17.33
N ARG A 15 -1.24 21.96 -18.08
CA ARG A 15 -2.64 22.15 -18.47
C ARG A 15 -3.14 21.07 -19.42
N GLU A 16 -2.27 20.55 -20.30
CA GLU A 16 -2.64 19.42 -21.17
C GLU A 16 -2.87 18.15 -20.35
N LEU A 17 -2.02 17.90 -19.34
CA LEU A 17 -2.18 16.79 -18.40
C LEU A 17 -3.54 16.88 -17.69
N ILE A 18 -3.86 18.02 -17.06
CA ILE A 18 -5.13 18.23 -16.35
C ILE A 18 -6.34 18.04 -17.27
N ARG A 19 -6.24 18.49 -18.53
CA ARG A 19 -7.33 18.36 -19.51
C ARG A 19 -7.56 16.89 -19.91
N ASP A 20 -6.49 16.11 -20.01
CA ASP A 20 -6.58 14.68 -20.34
C ASP A 20 -7.07 13.85 -19.16
N ASN A 21 -6.64 14.17 -17.93
CA ASN A 21 -7.13 13.53 -16.71
C ASN A 21 -7.21 14.52 -15.53
N ASN A 22 -8.44 14.77 -15.06
CA ASN A 22 -8.70 15.72 -13.97
C ASN A 22 -8.18 15.26 -12.60
N LEU A 23 -7.90 13.96 -12.40
CA LEU A 23 -7.29 13.43 -11.17
C LEU A 23 -5.89 14.00 -10.92
N ILE A 24 -5.24 14.54 -11.96
CA ILE A 24 -3.93 15.19 -11.85
C ILE A 24 -3.99 16.44 -10.97
N LEU A 25 -5.17 17.07 -10.80
CA LEU A 25 -5.32 18.14 -9.81
C LEU A 25 -5.04 17.68 -8.38
N MET A 26 -5.41 16.43 -8.04
CA MET A 26 -5.07 15.84 -6.75
C MET A 26 -3.58 15.58 -6.65
N ALA A 27 -2.96 15.13 -7.74
CA ALA A 27 -1.52 14.92 -7.77
C ALA A 27 -0.73 16.22 -7.57
N ILE A 28 -1.10 17.29 -8.27
CA ILE A 28 -0.50 18.63 -8.13
C ILE A 28 -0.53 19.09 -6.66
N SER A 29 -1.69 19.00 -6.02
CA SER A 29 -1.87 19.37 -4.61
C SER A 29 -0.97 18.52 -3.68
N ARG A 30 -0.92 17.19 -3.88
CA ARG A 30 -0.16 16.26 -3.04
C ARG A 30 1.35 16.32 -3.24
N PHE A 31 1.80 16.73 -4.42
CA PHE A 31 3.19 17.06 -4.66
C PHE A 31 3.56 18.47 -4.16
N ASP A 32 2.59 19.24 -3.66
CA ASP A 32 2.78 20.62 -3.18
C ASP A 32 3.30 21.55 -4.30
N ILE A 33 2.74 21.34 -5.50
CA ILE A 33 3.02 22.18 -6.66
C ILE A 33 2.06 23.36 -6.62
N ALA A 34 2.60 24.57 -6.58
CA ALA A 34 1.81 25.78 -6.67
C ALA A 34 1.10 25.89 -8.02
N PHE A 35 -0.15 26.37 -8.01
CA PHE A 35 -0.80 26.84 -9.22
C PHE A 35 -0.10 28.10 -9.77
N GLY A 36 -0.49 28.54 -10.96
CA GLY A 36 0.13 29.70 -11.63
C GLY A 36 1.24 29.33 -12.62
N PHE A 37 1.36 28.05 -12.97
CA PHE A 37 2.36 27.53 -13.91
C PHE A 37 2.15 27.89 -15.40
N GLY A 38 1.09 28.62 -15.74
CA GLY A 38 0.83 29.08 -17.11
C GLY A 38 0.85 27.94 -18.14
N ASP A 39 1.70 28.10 -19.16
CA ASP A 39 1.91 27.10 -20.21
C ASP A 39 3.30 26.42 -20.13
N ASN A 40 3.95 26.50 -18.97
CA ASN A 40 5.28 25.93 -18.77
C ASN A 40 5.27 24.39 -18.87
N PRO A 41 6.39 23.79 -19.30
CA PRO A 41 6.53 22.34 -19.33
C PRO A 41 6.57 21.75 -17.92
N VAL A 42 6.11 20.51 -17.78
CA VAL A 42 6.06 19.79 -16.50
C VAL A 42 7.43 19.76 -15.81
N SER A 43 8.53 19.60 -16.57
CA SER A 43 9.89 19.62 -16.01
C SER A 43 10.27 20.92 -15.32
N GLU A 44 9.90 22.06 -15.91
CA GLU A 44 10.20 23.39 -15.35
C GLU A 44 9.39 23.62 -14.08
N ILE A 45 8.10 23.26 -14.12
CA ILE A 45 7.19 23.39 -12.97
C ILE A 45 7.66 22.52 -11.81
N CYS A 46 8.00 21.26 -12.07
CA CYS A 46 8.51 20.36 -11.04
C CYS A 46 9.80 20.92 -10.43
N LYS A 47 10.73 21.42 -11.26
CA LYS A 47 11.97 22.04 -10.81
C LYS A 47 11.72 23.26 -9.91
N GLU A 48 10.84 24.17 -10.30
CA GLU A 48 10.49 25.37 -9.52
C GLU A 48 9.88 25.04 -8.16
N ASN A 49 9.16 23.93 -8.06
CA ASN A 49 8.49 23.48 -6.85
C ASN A 49 9.31 22.44 -6.05
N ASN A 50 10.57 22.19 -6.41
CA ASN A 50 11.43 21.18 -5.78
C ASN A 50 10.82 19.77 -5.78
N VAL A 51 10.10 19.42 -6.85
CA VAL A 51 9.50 18.11 -7.07
C VAL A 51 10.35 17.31 -8.06
N ASP A 52 10.55 16.03 -7.78
CA ASP A 52 11.19 15.12 -8.71
C ASP A 52 10.27 14.85 -9.92
N THR A 53 10.68 15.32 -11.10
CA THR A 53 9.88 15.27 -12.35
C THR A 53 9.50 13.83 -12.73
N ASP A 54 10.44 12.89 -12.60
CA ASP A 54 10.19 11.50 -12.98
C ASP A 54 9.16 10.84 -12.07
N THR A 55 9.24 11.12 -10.77
CA THR A 55 8.26 10.65 -9.79
C THR A 55 6.88 11.26 -10.03
N PHE A 56 6.82 12.57 -10.29
CA PHE A 56 5.56 13.25 -10.63
C PHE A 56 4.90 12.62 -11.86
N LEU A 57 5.67 12.46 -12.94
CA LEU A 57 5.17 11.87 -14.19
C LEU A 57 4.76 10.41 -14.02
N ALA A 58 5.49 9.62 -13.24
CA ALA A 58 5.13 8.23 -12.97
C ALA A 58 3.77 8.14 -12.26
N VAL A 59 3.52 8.99 -11.27
CA VAL A 59 2.20 9.08 -10.60
C VAL A 59 1.12 9.52 -11.61
N CYS A 60 1.34 10.60 -12.36
CA CYS A 60 0.35 11.07 -13.33
C CYS A 60 0.05 10.02 -14.41
N ASN A 61 1.06 9.31 -14.90
CA ASN A 61 0.89 8.26 -15.90
C ASN A 61 0.13 7.06 -15.33
N LEU A 62 0.44 6.63 -14.11
CA LEU A 62 -0.32 5.57 -13.42
C LEU A 62 -1.79 5.95 -13.29
N LEU A 63 -2.08 7.16 -12.79
CA LEU A 63 -3.46 7.64 -12.59
C LEU A 63 -4.25 7.79 -13.90
N SER A 64 -3.56 7.94 -15.02
CA SER A 64 -4.16 7.99 -16.36
C SER A 64 -4.20 6.63 -17.08
N GLY A 65 -3.69 5.56 -16.48
CA GLY A 65 -3.57 4.25 -17.12
C GLY A 65 -2.56 4.21 -18.27
N TYR A 66 -1.57 5.10 -18.25
CA TYR A 66 -0.48 5.16 -19.22
C TYR A 66 0.75 4.41 -18.73
N ARG A 67 1.70 4.18 -19.64
CA ARG A 67 2.98 3.55 -19.31
C ARG A 67 3.78 4.44 -18.35
N TYR A 68 4.32 3.83 -17.30
CA TYR A 68 5.21 4.48 -16.33
C TYR A 68 6.47 3.63 -16.12
N SER A 69 7.48 4.19 -15.47
CA SER A 69 8.67 3.47 -15.00
C SER A 69 8.85 3.70 -13.50
N VAL A 70 9.29 2.66 -12.81
CA VAL A 70 9.67 2.73 -11.40
C VAL A 70 11.15 3.03 -11.20
N ASP A 71 11.97 2.95 -12.25
CA ASP A 71 13.44 2.86 -12.16
C ASP A 71 14.11 4.14 -11.64
N THR A 72 13.55 5.30 -11.99
CA THR A 72 14.12 6.61 -11.66
C THR A 72 13.38 7.34 -10.53
N LEU A 73 12.47 6.65 -9.84
CA LEU A 73 11.68 7.26 -8.77
C LEU A 73 12.52 7.72 -7.58
N SER A 74 12.19 8.92 -7.09
CA SER A 74 12.65 9.45 -5.82
C SER A 74 11.73 8.99 -4.70
N LEU A 75 12.22 8.07 -3.86
CA LEU A 75 11.50 7.59 -2.67
C LEU A 75 11.10 8.73 -1.72
N ARG A 76 11.95 9.76 -1.60
CA ARG A 76 11.63 10.95 -0.80
C ARG A 76 10.43 11.73 -1.37
N SER A 77 10.38 11.89 -2.69
CA SER A 77 9.31 12.61 -3.39
C SER A 77 7.97 11.87 -3.26
N ILE A 78 7.94 10.56 -3.53
CA ILE A 78 6.71 9.76 -3.41
C ILE A 78 6.23 9.63 -1.96
N MET A 79 7.12 9.52 -0.97
CA MET A 79 6.73 9.53 0.44
C MET A 79 6.12 10.88 0.85
N GLY A 80 6.66 12.00 0.33
CA GLY A 80 6.06 13.32 0.52
C GLY A 80 4.65 13.41 -0.06
N TYR A 81 4.45 12.85 -1.26
CA TYR A 81 3.13 12.71 -1.89
C TYR A 81 2.15 11.90 -1.04
N LEU A 82 2.55 10.70 -0.58
CA LEU A 82 1.69 9.82 0.21
C LEU A 82 1.34 10.45 1.57
N ARG A 83 2.32 11.03 2.27
CA ARG A 83 2.07 11.72 3.55
C ARG A 83 1.06 12.86 3.41
N ARG A 84 1.18 13.68 2.35
CA ARG A 84 0.20 14.73 2.05
C ARG A 84 -1.16 14.17 1.64
N THR A 85 -1.18 13.00 1.00
CA THR A 85 -2.42 12.27 0.70
C THR A 85 -3.13 11.86 1.99
N HIS A 86 -2.40 11.35 2.98
CA HIS A 86 -2.95 10.98 4.29
C HIS A 86 -3.56 12.19 5.00
N SER A 87 -2.82 13.30 5.10
CA SER A 87 -3.34 14.55 5.67
C SER A 87 -4.57 15.07 4.92
N ALA A 88 -4.57 15.02 3.58
CA ALA A 88 -5.74 15.46 2.80
C ALA A 88 -7.00 14.62 3.13
N PHE A 89 -6.86 13.31 3.33
CA PHE A 89 -8.00 12.48 3.74
C PHE A 89 -8.45 12.77 5.17
N LEU A 90 -7.52 12.75 6.12
CA LEU A 90 -7.82 12.84 7.55
C LEU A 90 -8.26 14.23 7.98
N ASP A 91 -7.64 15.28 7.43
CA ASP A 91 -7.81 16.65 7.91
C ASP A 91 -8.85 17.44 7.08
N VAL A 92 -9.15 16.99 5.86
CA VAL A 92 -10.02 17.73 4.93
C VAL A 92 -11.19 16.88 4.45
N THR A 93 -10.94 15.79 3.74
CA THR A 93 -11.99 15.05 3.01
C THR A 93 -12.98 14.35 3.94
N LEU A 94 -12.49 13.55 4.89
CA LEU A 94 -13.35 12.80 5.82
C LEU A 94 -14.11 13.71 6.78
N PRO A 95 -13.51 14.77 7.37
CA PRO A 95 -14.25 15.76 8.16
C PRO A 95 -15.35 16.47 7.36
N LYS A 96 -15.09 16.84 6.10
CA LYS A 96 -16.09 17.44 5.21
C LYS A 96 -17.26 16.51 4.94
N ILE A 97 -17.00 15.23 4.66
CA ILE A 97 -18.05 14.21 4.47
C ILE A 97 -18.88 14.08 5.74
N ARG A 98 -18.22 13.97 6.90
CA ARG A 98 -18.88 13.90 8.20
C ARG A 98 -19.86 15.06 8.42
N GLN A 99 -19.41 16.28 8.18
CA GLN A 99 -20.25 17.48 8.32
C GLN A 99 -21.48 17.40 7.42
N ARG A 100 -21.30 17.03 6.14
CA ARG A 100 -22.41 16.94 5.19
C ARG A 100 -23.39 15.81 5.50
N LEU A 101 -22.90 14.67 6.01
CA LEU A 101 -23.77 13.59 6.50
C LEU A 101 -24.62 14.06 7.68
N PHE A 102 -24.01 14.75 8.65
CA PHE A 102 -24.72 15.32 9.80
C PHE A 102 -25.78 16.34 9.37
N GLU A 103 -25.43 17.25 8.45
CA GLU A 103 -26.36 18.23 7.88
C GLU A 103 -27.50 17.58 7.09
N ALA A 104 -27.27 16.46 6.40
CA ALA A 104 -28.32 15.73 5.68
C ALA A 104 -29.28 15.03 6.65
N ILE A 105 -28.76 14.50 7.76
CA ILE A 105 -29.46 13.69 8.74
C ILE A 105 -30.37 14.51 9.67
N ASN A 106 -29.96 15.72 10.09
CA ASN A 106 -30.74 16.53 11.04
C ASN A 106 -32.09 17.04 10.50
N TYR A 107 -32.33 16.90 9.19
CA TYR A 107 -33.63 17.17 8.57
C TYR A 107 -34.48 15.90 8.41
N SER A 108 -34.03 14.76 8.97
CA SER A 108 -34.73 13.48 8.92
C SER A 108 -35.64 13.24 10.12
N ASP A 109 -36.86 12.73 9.88
CA ASP A 109 -37.82 12.37 10.94
C ASP A 109 -37.39 11.10 11.72
N SER A 110 -36.31 10.43 11.29
CA SER A 110 -35.83 9.15 11.83
C SER A 110 -34.50 9.30 12.58
N ASN A 111 -34.57 9.69 13.86
CA ASN A 111 -33.37 10.02 14.65
C ASN A 111 -32.45 8.82 14.96
N ASP A 112 -32.99 7.62 15.17
CA ASP A 112 -32.20 6.49 15.68
C ASP A 112 -31.29 5.84 14.61
N VAL A 113 -31.80 5.63 13.38
CA VAL A 113 -31.02 5.06 12.26
C VAL A 113 -29.90 5.99 11.84
N SER A 114 -30.21 7.29 11.86
CA SER A 114 -29.29 8.38 11.57
C SER A 114 -28.07 8.43 12.49
N LEU A 115 -28.26 8.23 13.80
CA LEU A 115 -27.16 8.16 14.76
C LEU A 115 -26.25 6.94 14.54
N LEU A 116 -26.82 5.79 14.15
CA LEU A 116 -26.04 4.59 13.83
C LEU A 116 -25.16 4.78 12.59
N LEU A 117 -25.64 5.51 11.57
CA LEU A 117 -24.88 5.81 10.35
C LEU A 117 -23.70 6.73 10.61
N ILE A 118 -23.91 7.75 11.44
CA ILE A 118 -22.84 8.66 11.89
C ILE A 118 -21.78 7.90 12.67
N LYS A 119 -22.20 7.01 13.57
CA LYS A 119 -21.28 6.16 14.34
C LYS A 119 -20.48 5.22 13.42
N PHE A 120 -21.14 4.58 12.46
CA PHE A 120 -20.46 3.72 11.49
C PHE A 120 -19.39 4.49 10.70
N PHE A 121 -19.71 5.71 10.26
CA PHE A 121 -18.74 6.56 9.58
C PHE A 121 -17.56 6.94 10.49
N ASP A 122 -17.80 7.23 11.77
CA ASP A 122 -16.73 7.52 12.73
C ASP A 122 -15.81 6.33 12.97
N ASP A 123 -16.39 5.14 13.14
CA ASP A 123 -15.63 3.89 13.29
C ASP A 123 -14.76 3.63 12.04
N TYR A 124 -15.29 3.93 10.85
CA TYR A 124 -14.54 3.89 9.59
C TYR A 124 -13.36 4.88 9.58
N VAL A 125 -13.58 6.14 9.98
CA VAL A 125 -12.51 7.17 10.03
C VAL A 125 -11.39 6.75 10.98
N VAL A 126 -11.73 6.15 12.13
CA VAL A 126 -10.73 5.64 13.09
C VAL A 126 -9.86 4.55 12.47
N GLU A 127 -10.44 3.64 11.70
CA GLU A 127 -9.70 2.59 11.01
C GLU A 127 -8.75 3.15 9.94
N VAL A 128 -9.24 4.07 9.10
CA VAL A 128 -8.42 4.75 8.08
C VAL A 128 -7.25 5.47 8.74
N LYS A 129 -7.52 6.21 9.83
CA LYS A 129 -6.49 6.91 10.59
C LYS A 129 -5.43 5.95 11.12
N ARG A 130 -5.84 4.85 11.74
CA ARG A 130 -4.91 3.85 12.29
C ARG A 130 -3.99 3.27 11.21
N HIS A 131 -4.55 3.01 10.03
CA HIS A 131 -3.81 2.50 8.88
C HIS A 131 -2.78 3.52 8.37
N MET A 132 -3.19 4.77 8.13
CA MET A 132 -2.30 5.83 7.66
C MET A 132 -1.23 6.21 8.70
N ASP A 133 -1.55 6.17 9.99
CA ASP A 133 -0.59 6.38 11.07
C ASP A 133 0.47 5.26 11.07
N TYR A 134 0.08 4.00 10.87
CA TYR A 134 1.02 2.88 10.75
C TYR A 134 1.99 3.07 9.57
N GLU A 135 1.48 3.48 8.41
CA GLU A 135 2.32 3.79 7.25
C GLU A 135 3.30 4.93 7.54
N ASN A 136 2.81 6.02 8.14
CA ASN A 136 3.62 7.19 8.47
C ASN A 136 4.71 6.90 9.50
N ASP A 137 4.41 6.12 10.53
CA ASP A 137 5.26 5.96 11.72
C ASP A 137 6.15 4.71 11.64
N VAL A 138 5.71 3.68 10.91
CA VAL A 138 6.43 2.41 10.78
C VAL A 138 7.05 2.29 9.40
N ILE A 139 6.24 2.33 8.33
CA ILE A 139 6.70 2.04 6.97
C ILE A 139 7.61 3.15 6.45
N PHE A 140 7.20 4.41 6.55
CA PHE A 140 8.00 5.55 6.09
C PHE A 140 9.29 5.70 6.90
N LYS A 141 9.24 5.44 8.21
CA LYS A 141 10.44 5.42 9.04
C LYS A 141 11.41 4.31 8.64
N TYR A 142 10.89 3.13 8.32
CA TYR A 142 11.68 2.03 7.79
C TYR A 142 12.38 2.43 6.47
N VAL A 143 11.64 3.02 5.52
CA VAL A 143 12.22 3.48 4.25
C VAL A 143 13.24 4.60 4.45
N GLU A 144 13.03 5.51 5.41
CA GLU A 144 14.03 6.52 5.78
C GLU A 144 15.33 5.90 6.30
N ASN A 145 15.26 4.79 7.03
CA ASN A 145 16.44 4.06 7.49
C ASN A 145 17.13 3.34 6.32
N LEU A 146 16.38 2.69 5.43
CA LEU A 146 16.93 2.12 4.20
C LEU A 146 17.67 3.16 3.36
N LEU A 147 17.11 4.37 3.23
CA LEU A 147 17.74 5.47 2.50
C LEU A 147 19.05 5.96 3.15
N LYS A 148 19.28 5.68 4.44
CA LYS A 148 20.56 5.91 5.13
C LYS A 148 21.54 4.74 4.99
N GLY A 149 21.08 3.62 4.43
CA GLY A 149 21.84 2.37 4.31
C GLY A 149 21.60 1.37 5.43
N ASP A 150 20.71 1.67 6.38
CA ASP A 150 20.39 0.80 7.51
C ASP A 150 19.33 -0.21 7.10
N VAL A 151 19.72 -1.48 6.94
CA VAL A 151 18.82 -2.57 6.55
C VAL A 151 18.36 -3.31 7.79
N ASP A 152 17.04 -3.35 8.01
CA ASP A 152 16.43 -4.24 9.00
C ASP A 152 16.44 -5.69 8.46
N GLU A 153 16.92 -6.63 9.28
CA GLU A 153 16.97 -8.06 8.92
C GLU A 153 15.64 -8.78 9.20
N LYS A 154 14.81 -8.20 10.06
CA LYS A 154 13.56 -8.80 10.53
C LYS A 154 12.32 -8.25 9.81
N PHE A 155 12.49 -7.16 9.05
CA PHE A 155 11.41 -6.51 8.33
C PHE A 155 11.72 -6.37 6.84
N CYS A 156 10.77 -6.74 5.99
CA CYS A 156 10.82 -6.58 4.54
C CYS A 156 9.61 -5.77 4.08
N ILE A 157 9.73 -4.93 3.05
CA ILE A 157 8.56 -4.26 2.50
C ILE A 157 7.51 -5.24 1.95
N ASP A 158 7.86 -6.47 1.58
CA ASP A 158 6.87 -7.53 1.28
C ASP A 158 5.93 -7.83 2.47
N ASP A 159 6.37 -7.59 3.70
CA ASP A 159 5.55 -7.72 4.92
C ASP A 159 4.55 -6.56 5.06
N PHE A 160 4.70 -5.48 4.28
CA PHE A 160 3.68 -4.45 4.13
C PHE A 160 2.45 -5.07 3.46
N SER A 161 1.56 -5.58 4.29
CA SER A 161 0.27 -6.10 3.86
C SER A 161 -0.60 -4.95 3.38
N GLY A 162 -0.64 -4.71 2.07
CA GLY A 162 -1.59 -3.81 1.44
C GLY A 162 -3.02 -4.35 1.52
N ASN A 163 -3.58 -4.45 2.72
CA ASN A 163 -4.94 -4.94 2.95
C ASN A 163 -5.95 -3.79 2.80
N HIS A 164 -5.78 -3.03 1.73
CA HIS A 164 -6.47 -1.77 1.44
C HIS A 164 -7.91 -1.96 0.92
N SER A 165 -8.26 -3.17 0.47
CA SER A 165 -9.58 -3.47 -0.09
C SER A 165 -10.70 -3.43 0.96
N HIS A 166 -10.42 -3.83 2.20
CA HIS A 166 -11.43 -3.95 3.26
C HIS A 166 -11.91 -2.58 3.78
N THR A 167 -11.03 -1.58 3.79
CA THR A 167 -11.38 -0.23 4.23
C THR A 167 -12.31 0.42 3.20
N VAL A 168 -12.06 0.25 1.90
CA VAL A 168 -12.92 0.79 0.83
C VAL A 168 -14.32 0.15 0.81
N THR A 169 -14.45 -1.15 1.12
CA THR A 169 -15.76 -1.81 1.14
C THR A 169 -16.75 -1.21 2.14
N LYS A 170 -16.27 -0.67 3.27
CA LYS A 170 -17.14 -0.06 4.30
C LYS A 170 -17.84 1.21 3.82
N LEU A 171 -17.18 2.03 3.00
CA LEU A 171 -17.83 3.23 2.42
C LEU A 171 -18.94 2.86 1.43
N ASN A 172 -18.76 1.76 0.70
CA ASN A 172 -19.80 1.24 -0.18
C ASN A 172 -21.02 0.76 0.61
N GLU A 173 -20.81 0.01 1.69
CA GLU A 173 -21.89 -0.41 2.58
C GLU A 173 -22.68 0.80 3.12
N LEU A 174 -21.99 1.85 3.55
CA LEU A 174 -22.63 3.08 4.03
C LEU A 174 -23.50 3.73 2.95
N LYS A 175 -22.98 3.84 1.72
CA LYS A 175 -23.70 4.38 0.56
C LYS A 175 -24.96 3.54 0.27
N ASP A 176 -24.83 2.22 0.26
CA ASP A 176 -25.93 1.31 -0.03
C ASP A 176 -27.03 1.43 1.03
N ILE A 177 -26.67 1.56 2.32
CA ILE A 177 -27.66 1.76 3.38
C ILE A 177 -28.51 3.02 3.14
N PHE A 178 -27.88 4.13 2.75
CA PHE A 178 -28.63 5.35 2.41
C PHE A 178 -29.52 5.16 1.19
N ILE A 179 -29.04 4.51 0.13
CA ILE A 179 -29.82 4.30 -1.10
C ILE A 179 -31.05 3.41 -0.84
N TYR A 180 -30.90 2.33 -0.06
CA TYR A 180 -31.97 1.36 0.17
C TYR A 180 -32.96 1.77 1.27
N HIS A 181 -32.50 2.50 2.30
CA HIS A 181 -33.31 2.74 3.49
C HIS A 181 -33.76 4.19 3.66
N TYR A 182 -33.15 5.16 2.99
CA TYR A 182 -33.50 6.58 3.13
C TYR A 182 -34.63 6.99 2.15
N LYS A 183 -35.84 7.19 2.69
CA LYS A 183 -37.05 7.44 1.87
C LYS A 183 -37.51 8.90 1.81
N GLN A 184 -36.80 9.83 2.43
CA GLN A 184 -37.23 11.24 2.44
C GLN A 184 -37.09 11.91 1.08
N LYS A 185 -38.04 12.81 0.78
CA LYS A 185 -38.01 13.72 -0.37
C LYS A 185 -37.09 14.91 -0.05
N GLU A 186 -36.64 15.66 -1.06
CA GLU A 186 -35.64 16.74 -0.93
C GLU A 186 -34.23 16.27 -0.49
N ASN A 187 -33.75 15.20 -1.11
CA ASN A 187 -32.48 14.52 -0.79
C ASN A 187 -31.22 15.22 -1.34
N THR A 188 -31.26 16.50 -1.70
CA THR A 188 -30.12 17.22 -2.31
C THR A 188 -28.87 17.19 -1.41
N ARG A 189 -29.04 17.41 -0.11
CA ARG A 189 -27.93 17.38 0.87
C ARG A 189 -27.32 15.99 0.98
N LEU A 190 -28.18 14.97 1.07
CA LEU A 190 -27.73 13.58 1.12
C LEU A 190 -27.00 13.20 -0.18
N SER A 191 -27.54 13.59 -1.33
CA SER A 191 -26.90 13.32 -2.63
C SER A 191 -25.51 13.94 -2.74
N ALA A 192 -25.32 15.15 -2.20
CA ALA A 192 -24.00 15.79 -2.13
C ALA A 192 -23.03 15.05 -1.18
N ALA A 193 -23.51 14.56 -0.04
CA ALA A 193 -22.71 13.74 0.88
C ALA A 193 -22.30 12.41 0.24
N LEU A 194 -23.23 11.72 -0.43
CA LEU A 194 -22.95 10.48 -1.17
C LEU A 194 -21.97 10.70 -2.32
N TYR A 195 -22.06 11.83 -3.03
CA TYR A 195 -21.11 12.19 -4.08
C TYR A 195 -19.70 12.39 -3.52
N ASP A 196 -19.55 13.07 -2.38
CA ASP A 196 -18.24 13.20 -1.73
C ASP A 196 -17.71 11.84 -1.27
N ILE A 197 -18.55 10.93 -0.75
CA ILE A 197 -18.15 9.56 -0.39
C ILE A 197 -17.60 8.83 -1.62
N ILE A 198 -18.33 8.84 -2.73
CA ILE A 198 -17.90 8.17 -3.98
C ILE A 198 -16.59 8.75 -4.50
N THR A 199 -16.42 10.06 -4.39
CA THR A 199 -15.19 10.73 -4.84
C THR A 199 -14.01 10.39 -3.93
N CYS A 200 -14.23 10.39 -2.62
CA CYS A 200 -13.23 9.95 -1.62
C CYS A 200 -12.82 8.50 -1.84
N GLU A 201 -13.76 7.61 -2.15
CA GLU A 201 -13.48 6.20 -2.43
C GLU A 201 -12.58 6.04 -3.66
N LYS A 202 -12.91 6.68 -4.78
CA LYS A 202 -12.08 6.65 -6.00
C LYS A 202 -10.67 7.18 -5.77
N ASP A 203 -10.57 8.23 -4.97
CA ASP A 203 -9.32 8.86 -4.62
C ASP A 203 -8.48 7.97 -3.70
N MET A 204 -9.10 7.30 -2.73
CA MET A 204 -8.45 6.30 -1.87
C MET A 204 -7.92 5.12 -2.70
N MET A 205 -8.71 4.61 -3.64
CA MET A 205 -8.26 3.57 -4.56
C MET A 205 -7.06 4.02 -5.40
N SER A 206 -7.05 5.27 -5.84
CA SER A 206 -5.93 5.85 -6.59
C SER A 206 -4.66 5.94 -5.74
N HIS A 207 -4.80 6.30 -4.46
CA HIS A 207 -3.72 6.29 -3.47
C HIS A 207 -3.14 4.88 -3.29
N PHE A 208 -3.98 3.86 -3.11
CA PHE A 208 -3.54 2.46 -2.99
C PHE A 208 -2.80 1.97 -4.24
N GLU A 209 -3.25 2.37 -5.43
CA GLU A 209 -2.54 2.03 -6.66
C GLU A 209 -1.16 2.68 -6.72
N VAL A 210 -0.99 3.93 -6.27
CA VAL A 210 0.33 4.57 -6.16
C VAL A 210 1.25 3.80 -5.22
N GLU A 211 0.72 3.34 -4.08
CA GLU A 211 1.50 2.56 -3.12
C GLU A 211 1.96 1.23 -3.71
N LYS A 212 1.00 0.46 -4.22
CA LYS A 212 1.24 -0.89 -4.72
C LYS A 212 2.07 -0.92 -6.01
N SER A 213 1.83 0.03 -6.91
CA SER A 213 2.41 0.01 -8.25
C SER A 213 3.71 0.82 -8.38
N LEU A 214 3.95 1.79 -7.47
CA LEU A 214 5.14 2.64 -7.54
C LEU A 214 5.98 2.57 -6.26
N PHE A 215 5.38 2.81 -5.10
CA PHE A 215 6.13 2.92 -3.84
C PHE A 215 6.75 1.58 -3.43
N VAL A 216 5.95 0.52 -3.31
CA VAL A 216 6.43 -0.80 -2.88
C VAL A 216 7.53 -1.34 -3.81
N PRO A 217 7.36 -1.37 -5.15
CA PRO A 217 8.42 -1.82 -6.06
C PRO A 217 9.71 -0.97 -5.99
N ALA A 218 9.58 0.34 -5.73
CA ALA A 218 10.74 1.21 -5.57
C ALA A 218 11.52 0.90 -4.28
N VAL A 219 10.80 0.60 -3.18
CA VAL A 219 11.41 0.18 -1.91
C VAL A 219 12.06 -1.20 -2.04
N GLU A 220 11.38 -2.18 -2.63
CA GLU A 220 11.93 -3.52 -2.88
C GLU A 220 13.24 -3.46 -3.66
N ARG A 221 13.32 -2.58 -4.67
CA ARG A 221 14.54 -2.38 -5.44
C ARG A 221 15.67 -1.82 -4.58
N LEU A 222 15.38 -0.83 -3.72
CA LEU A 222 16.37 -0.27 -2.80
C LEU A 222 16.86 -1.34 -1.81
N GLU A 223 15.95 -2.08 -1.18
CA GLU A 223 16.28 -3.17 -0.26
C GLU A 223 17.19 -4.21 -0.90
N ARG A 224 16.83 -4.68 -2.09
CA ARG A 224 17.61 -5.68 -2.84
C ARG A 224 19.02 -5.18 -3.12
N ASN A 225 19.15 -3.93 -3.58
CA ASN A 225 20.45 -3.33 -3.87
C ASN A 225 21.34 -3.22 -2.62
N LEU A 226 20.77 -2.85 -1.47
CA LEU A 226 21.51 -2.76 -0.21
C LEU A 226 21.95 -4.14 0.30
N ARG A 227 21.05 -5.13 0.25
CA ARG A 227 21.36 -6.52 0.64
C ARG A 227 22.48 -7.11 -0.24
N LEU A 228 22.45 -6.88 -1.55
CA LEU A 228 23.50 -7.33 -2.46
C LEU A 228 24.87 -6.68 -2.13
N ARG A 229 24.90 -5.35 -1.92
CA ARG A 229 26.13 -4.64 -1.55
C ARG A 229 26.72 -5.11 -0.23
N ARG A 230 25.86 -5.42 0.76
CA ARG A 230 26.28 -5.96 2.05
C ARG A 230 26.94 -7.34 1.88
N ASN A 231 26.29 -8.24 1.16
CA ASN A 231 26.82 -9.58 0.90
C ASN A 231 28.16 -9.54 0.12
N GLU A 232 28.33 -8.61 -0.83
CA GLU A 232 29.61 -8.41 -1.53
C GLU A 232 30.72 -7.89 -0.60
N THR A 233 30.36 -7.02 0.35
CA THR A 233 31.31 -6.48 1.33
C THR A 233 31.74 -7.55 2.34
N GLU A 234 30.80 -8.36 2.82
CA GLU A 234 31.06 -9.51 3.70
C GLU A 234 31.94 -10.57 3.01
N ARG A 235 31.64 -10.92 1.75
CA ARG A 235 32.48 -11.84 0.96
C ARG A 235 33.91 -11.33 0.72
N ARG A 236 34.11 -10.01 0.65
CA ARG A 236 35.46 -9.42 0.52
C ARG A 236 36.20 -9.36 1.86
N ALA A 237 35.49 -9.33 2.99
CA ALA A 237 36.09 -9.38 4.32
C ALA A 237 36.52 -10.80 4.72
N ASP A 238 35.83 -11.83 4.20
CA ASP A 238 36.12 -13.25 4.44
C ASP A 238 37.32 -13.82 3.64
N ASP A 239 37.86 -13.06 2.67
CA ASP A 239 39.07 -13.44 1.92
C ASP A 239 40.37 -13.34 2.76
N THR A 240 40.25 -12.91 4.02
CA THR A 240 41.28 -13.10 5.05
C THR A 240 40.96 -14.30 5.97
N GLY A 241 40.88 -15.48 5.36
CA GLY A 241 41.24 -16.75 5.96
C GLY A 241 40.43 -17.25 7.17
N LYS A 242 39.34 -17.97 6.89
CA LYS A 242 39.11 -19.34 7.39
C LYS A 242 37.86 -19.94 6.76
N GLU A 243 38.07 -21.02 6.02
CA GLU A 243 37.01 -21.94 5.61
C GLU A 243 36.26 -22.43 6.85
N THR A 244 35.01 -21.98 7.00
CA THR A 244 34.04 -22.64 7.85
C THR A 244 32.71 -22.67 7.09
N GLU A 245 32.39 -23.86 6.58
CA GLU A 245 31.10 -24.18 5.97
C GLU A 245 29.95 -23.76 6.91
N THR A 246 29.09 -22.87 6.44
CA THR A 246 27.74 -22.66 7.00
C THR A 246 26.71 -22.64 5.87
N PRO A 247 25.51 -23.20 6.10
CA PRO A 247 24.75 -23.87 5.04
C PRO A 247 23.89 -22.92 4.21
N GLU A 248 23.78 -23.25 2.93
CA GLU A 248 23.29 -22.47 1.79
C GLU A 248 21.77 -22.13 1.79
N TYR A 249 21.06 -22.26 2.92
CA TYR A 249 19.58 -22.13 2.96
C TYR A 249 19.03 -21.42 4.22
N ALA A 250 19.49 -20.20 4.50
CA ALA A 250 18.90 -19.41 5.59
C ALA A 250 17.46 -18.94 5.25
N LEU A 251 16.46 -19.55 5.89
CA LEU A 251 15.06 -19.13 5.84
C LEU A 251 14.82 -17.92 6.76
N GLY A 252 13.98 -16.99 6.31
CA GLY A 252 13.52 -15.87 7.15
C GLY A 252 12.57 -16.33 8.25
N ASP A 253 12.40 -15.55 9.32
CA ASP A 253 11.57 -15.95 10.46
C ASP A 253 10.10 -16.16 10.07
N ARG A 254 9.60 -15.38 9.11
CA ARG A 254 8.25 -15.57 8.57
C ARG A 254 8.10 -16.84 7.75
N GLU A 255 9.13 -17.22 6.99
CA GLU A 255 9.17 -18.49 6.28
C GLU A 255 9.17 -19.67 7.26
N LYS A 256 9.89 -19.54 8.40
CA LYS A 256 9.88 -20.53 9.48
C LYS A 256 8.51 -20.63 10.14
N ASP A 257 7.83 -19.51 10.41
CA ASP A 257 6.49 -19.53 10.99
C ASP A 257 5.46 -20.20 10.07
N ILE A 258 5.54 -19.93 8.76
CA ILE A 258 4.67 -20.58 7.78
C ILE A 258 4.98 -22.08 7.68
N ILE A 259 6.27 -22.47 7.68
CA ILE A 259 6.67 -23.88 7.72
C ILE A 259 6.18 -24.57 8.99
N ARG A 260 6.24 -23.91 10.15
CA ARG A 260 5.69 -24.43 11.42
C ARG A 260 4.19 -24.68 11.33
N CYS A 261 3.42 -23.72 10.81
CA CYS A 261 1.98 -23.91 10.68
C CYS A 261 1.62 -24.97 9.63
N VAL A 262 2.39 -25.09 8.55
CA VAL A 262 2.25 -26.19 7.57
C VAL A 262 2.54 -27.54 8.21
N ALA A 263 3.61 -27.66 9.01
CA ALA A 263 3.96 -28.87 9.74
C ALA A 263 2.90 -29.26 10.79
N LYS A 264 2.20 -28.28 11.36
CA LYS A 264 1.03 -28.46 12.25
C LYS A 264 -0.25 -28.86 11.50
N GLY A 265 -0.21 -28.98 10.18
CA GLY A 265 -1.33 -29.40 9.34
C GLY A 265 -2.35 -28.29 9.04
N LYS A 266 -2.02 -27.01 9.29
CA LYS A 266 -2.95 -25.90 9.09
C LYS A 266 -3.16 -25.60 7.60
N SER A 267 -4.40 -25.30 7.23
CA SER A 267 -4.77 -24.82 5.90
C SER A 267 -4.30 -23.38 5.67
N ASN A 268 -4.19 -22.95 4.41
CA ASN A 268 -3.79 -21.57 4.09
C ASN A 268 -4.69 -20.52 4.76
N LYS A 269 -5.96 -20.86 5.02
CA LYS A 269 -6.91 -19.98 5.70
C LYS A 269 -6.62 -19.86 7.20
N GLU A 270 -6.33 -20.98 7.86
CA GLU A 270 -5.99 -20.99 9.30
C GLU A 270 -4.61 -20.35 9.55
N ILE A 271 -3.65 -20.58 8.66
CA ILE A 271 -2.34 -19.90 8.69
C ILE A 271 -2.53 -18.39 8.55
N ALA A 272 -3.39 -17.97 7.62
CA ALA A 272 -3.70 -16.56 7.39
C ALA A 272 -4.31 -15.88 8.63
N GLU A 273 -5.27 -16.53 9.27
CA GLU A 273 -5.92 -16.03 10.50
C GLU A 273 -4.94 -15.97 11.69
N GLU A 274 -4.13 -17.01 11.92
CA GLU A 274 -3.18 -17.07 13.04
C GLU A 274 -2.03 -16.09 12.89
N LEU A 275 -1.55 -15.91 11.67
CA LEU A 275 -0.42 -15.05 11.37
C LEU A 275 -0.85 -13.63 11.01
N PHE A 276 -2.15 -13.31 11.04
CA PHE A 276 -2.73 -12.01 10.67
C PHE A 276 -2.30 -11.53 9.27
N ILE A 277 -2.29 -12.42 8.28
CA ILE A 277 -1.96 -12.14 6.87
C ILE A 277 -3.02 -12.72 5.93
N SER A 278 -3.00 -12.37 4.63
CA SER A 278 -3.99 -12.90 3.69
C SER A 278 -3.70 -14.35 3.27
N VAL A 279 -4.74 -15.09 2.88
CA VAL A 279 -4.62 -16.44 2.30
C VAL A 279 -3.72 -16.44 1.05
N HIS A 280 -3.77 -15.36 0.27
CA HIS A 280 -2.92 -15.18 -0.90
C HIS A 280 -1.46 -14.97 -0.50
N THR A 281 -1.19 -14.21 0.57
CA THR A 281 0.15 -14.01 1.14
C THR A 281 0.74 -15.34 1.62
N VAL A 282 -0.06 -16.19 2.28
CA VAL A 282 0.34 -17.55 2.63
C VAL A 282 0.68 -18.38 1.39
N ALA A 283 -0.11 -18.30 0.33
CA ALA A 283 0.16 -19.02 -0.92
C ALA A 283 1.46 -18.56 -1.60
N THR A 284 1.73 -17.24 -1.63
CA THR A 284 2.97 -16.67 -2.16
C THR A 284 4.19 -17.10 -1.35
N HIS A 285 4.13 -16.99 -0.02
CA HIS A 285 5.23 -17.46 0.83
C HIS A 285 5.48 -18.96 0.65
N ARG A 286 4.44 -19.80 0.61
CA ARG A 286 4.60 -21.24 0.34
C ARG A 286 5.28 -21.50 -1.01
N ARG A 287 4.93 -20.76 -2.05
CA ARG A 287 5.58 -20.87 -3.38
C ARG A 287 7.06 -20.49 -3.31
N ASN A 288 7.38 -19.39 -2.63
CA ASN A 288 8.76 -18.89 -2.49
C ASN A 288 9.60 -19.86 -1.65
N ILE A 289 9.08 -20.35 -0.53
CA ILE A 289 9.69 -21.38 0.32
C ILE A 289 9.96 -22.65 -0.50
N SER A 290 8.97 -23.12 -1.26
CA SER A 290 9.13 -24.30 -2.11
C SER A 290 10.20 -24.11 -3.19
N SER A 291 10.27 -22.92 -3.80
CA SER A 291 11.29 -22.61 -4.80
C SER A 291 12.68 -22.45 -4.20
N LYS A 292 12.78 -21.93 -2.96
CA LYS A 292 14.02 -21.70 -2.23
C LYS A 292 14.62 -22.99 -1.68
N LEU A 293 13.77 -23.93 -1.24
CA LEU A 293 14.19 -25.22 -0.67
C LEU A 293 14.21 -26.36 -1.71
N GLY A 294 13.62 -26.17 -2.89
CA GLY A 294 13.41 -27.25 -3.87
C GLY A 294 12.40 -28.30 -3.42
N ILE A 295 11.55 -27.98 -2.43
CA ILE A 295 10.59 -28.90 -1.82
C ILE A 295 9.17 -28.46 -2.18
N HIS A 296 8.46 -29.28 -2.96
CA HIS A 296 7.14 -28.92 -3.50
C HIS A 296 5.97 -29.62 -2.81
N SER A 297 6.21 -30.54 -1.88
CA SER A 297 5.18 -31.26 -1.14
C SER A 297 5.06 -30.78 0.30
N ALA A 298 3.84 -30.75 0.84
CA ALA A 298 3.59 -30.39 2.25
C ALA A 298 4.32 -31.37 3.20
N ALA A 299 4.26 -32.68 2.92
CA ALA A 299 5.01 -33.69 3.65
C ALA A 299 6.53 -33.44 3.63
N GLY A 300 7.09 -33.00 2.49
CA GLY A 300 8.49 -32.64 2.39
C GLY A 300 8.86 -31.42 3.24
N LEU A 301 7.99 -30.41 3.28
CA LEU A 301 8.19 -29.22 4.14
C LEU A 301 8.09 -29.57 5.63
N THR A 302 7.22 -30.51 6.01
CA THR A 302 7.11 -31.03 7.38
C THR A 302 8.37 -31.78 7.80
N ILE A 303 8.90 -32.65 6.94
CA ILE A 303 10.17 -33.38 7.19
C ILE A 303 11.32 -32.38 7.34
N PHE A 304 11.39 -31.38 6.45
CA PHE A 304 12.38 -30.32 6.55
C PHE A 304 12.28 -29.56 7.88
N ALA A 305 11.07 -29.27 8.35
CA ALA A 305 10.83 -28.57 9.61
C ALA A 305 11.32 -29.37 10.82
N LEU A 306 11.12 -30.70 10.82
CA LEU A 306 11.60 -31.60 11.88
C LEU A 306 13.14 -31.71 11.89
N ILE A 307 13.76 -31.90 10.72
CA ILE A 307 15.23 -32.03 10.60
C ILE A 307 15.94 -30.77 11.09
N ASN A 308 15.35 -29.60 10.86
CA ASN A 308 15.92 -28.31 11.22
C ASN A 308 15.45 -27.80 12.61
N ASN A 309 14.83 -28.66 13.43
CA ASN A 309 14.32 -28.31 14.77
C ASN A 309 13.39 -27.07 14.79
N LEU A 310 12.61 -26.86 13.73
CA LEU A 310 11.64 -25.77 13.67
C LEU A 310 10.34 -26.11 14.43
N VAL A 311 10.08 -27.40 14.61
CA VAL A 311 8.88 -27.98 15.24
C VAL A 311 9.27 -29.33 15.86
N ASP A 312 8.66 -29.69 16.98
CA ASP A 312 8.84 -30.99 17.61
C ASP A 312 7.90 -32.05 17.04
N LEU A 313 8.30 -33.32 17.11
CA LEU A 313 7.48 -34.48 16.67
C LEU A 313 6.08 -34.52 17.30
N ASN A 314 5.92 -33.95 18.50
CA ASN A 314 4.63 -33.89 19.21
C ASN A 314 3.69 -32.80 18.69
N GLU A 315 4.19 -31.88 17.86
CA GLU A 315 3.42 -30.77 17.28
C GLU A 315 2.98 -31.04 15.83
N VAL A 316 3.37 -32.17 15.24
CA VAL A 316 3.15 -32.49 13.83
C VAL A 316 1.93 -33.41 13.67
N ASN A 317 1.09 -33.12 12.67
CA ASN A 317 -0.01 -34.00 12.28
C ASN A 317 0.40 -34.86 11.06
N PRO A 318 0.64 -36.18 11.21
CA PRO A 318 1.20 -37.03 10.15
C PRO A 318 0.21 -37.43 9.04
N HIS A 319 -1.04 -36.93 9.07
CA HIS A 319 -2.08 -37.29 8.11
C HIS A 319 -2.52 -36.08 7.26
N GLN A 320 -1.77 -35.77 6.21
CA GLN A 320 -2.23 -34.99 5.05
C GLN A 320 -1.76 -35.62 3.74
#